data_AF-A0A239ETP8-F1
#
_entry.id   AF-A0A239ETP8-F1
#
_cell.length_a   1.000
_cell.length_b   1.000
_cell.length_c   1.000
_cell.angle_alpha   90.00
_cell.angle_beta   90.00
_cell.angle_gamma   90.00
#
_symmetry.space_group_name_H-M   'P 1'
#
loop_
_entity.id
_entity.type
_entity.pdbx_description
1 polymer ?
#
loop_
_entity_poly.entity_id
_entity_poly.type
_entity_poly.pdbx_seq_one_letter_code
_entity_poly.pdbx_strand_id
1 'polypeptide(L)'
;MNAAHSTAPQAAVPQRYAHFTGRAFAVFGVSLTFPVLLLSGIILYIAPAGRIANQSGWQVLGLDRSGWETLHATAAVLFLGLVAWHVLVHLPVYRSLLGGTPAHPGGHRREAFLALGIVGLLVLLVALTWPPASWLEDGSRYFRQEHWTTSATAPGQWRGGAH
;
A
#
# COMPACT_ATOMS: atom_id res chain seq x y z
N MET A 1 -62.47 34.17 -25.42
CA MET A 1 -61.37 34.33 -24.45
C MET A 1 -60.41 33.16 -24.67
N ASN A 2 -59.34 33.37 -25.44
CA ASN A 2 -58.31 32.34 -25.69
C ASN A 2 -57.08 32.66 -24.84
N ALA A 3 -56.75 31.76 -23.91
CA ALA A 3 -55.55 31.84 -23.10
C ALA A 3 -54.35 31.30 -23.91
N ALA A 4 -53.48 32.20 -24.36
CA ALA A 4 -52.23 31.83 -25.02
C ALA A 4 -51.29 31.15 -24.00
N HIS A 5 -51.09 29.85 -24.16
CA HIS A 5 -50.01 29.11 -23.51
C HIS A 5 -48.67 29.59 -24.06
N SER A 6 -47.95 30.38 -23.28
CA SER A 6 -46.58 30.81 -23.60
C SER A 6 -45.60 29.71 -23.15
N THR A 7 -45.17 28.87 -24.09
CA THR A 7 -44.08 27.90 -23.87
C THR A 7 -42.74 28.62 -23.97
N ALA A 8 -42.15 28.98 -22.82
CA ALA A 8 -40.79 29.49 -22.78
C ALA A 8 -39.78 28.40 -23.20
N PRO A 9 -38.75 28.72 -24.00
CA PRO A 9 -37.74 27.76 -24.40
C PRO A 9 -36.92 27.33 -23.17
N GLN A 10 -36.82 26.01 -22.94
CA GLN A 10 -35.94 25.43 -21.94
C GLN A 10 -34.50 25.84 -22.26
N ALA A 11 -33.93 26.73 -21.43
CA ALA A 11 -32.54 27.11 -21.54
C ALA A 11 -31.66 25.86 -21.41
N ALA A 12 -30.89 25.56 -22.46
CA ALA A 12 -29.96 24.43 -22.46
C ALA A 12 -28.99 24.55 -21.28
N VAL A 13 -28.99 23.57 -20.38
CA VAL A 13 -28.06 23.50 -19.25
C VAL A 13 -26.64 23.38 -19.83
N PRO A 14 -25.74 24.35 -19.59
CA PRO A 14 -24.37 24.23 -20.08
C PRO A 14 -23.71 23.02 -19.40
N GLN A 15 -23.36 22.01 -20.21
CA GLN A 15 -22.62 20.85 -19.77
C GLN A 15 -21.23 21.31 -19.33
N ARG A 16 -21.01 21.40 -18.01
CA ARG A 16 -19.68 21.68 -17.46
C ARG A 16 -18.84 20.42 -17.61
N TYR A 17 -18.01 20.36 -18.64
CA TYR A 17 -16.98 19.33 -18.75
C TYR A 17 -16.15 19.32 -17.46
N ALA A 18 -15.98 18.13 -16.87
CA ALA A 18 -15.21 17.97 -15.65
C ALA A 18 -13.74 18.33 -15.94
N HIS A 19 -13.28 19.44 -15.38
CA HIS A 19 -11.88 19.84 -15.52
C HIS A 19 -10.98 18.85 -14.77
N PHE A 20 -9.88 18.43 -15.42
CA PHE A 20 -8.85 17.65 -14.75
C PHE A 20 -8.35 18.42 -13.54
N THR A 21 -8.61 17.89 -12.35
CA THR A 21 -8.20 18.53 -11.10
C THR A 21 -7.03 17.74 -10.53
N GLY A 22 -5.87 18.38 -10.38
CA GLY A 22 -4.68 17.72 -9.81
C GLY A 22 -4.91 17.11 -8.42
N ARG A 23 -5.91 17.63 -7.68
CA ARG A 23 -6.43 17.07 -6.41
C ARG A 23 -7.08 15.71 -6.59
N ALA A 24 -7.99 15.59 -7.57
CA ALA A 24 -8.69 14.34 -7.85
C ALA A 24 -7.68 13.27 -8.28
N PHE A 25 -6.75 13.62 -9.18
CA PHE A 25 -5.67 12.73 -9.59
C PHE A 25 -4.82 12.25 -8.41
N ALA A 26 -4.45 13.14 -7.49
CA ALA A 26 -3.67 12.75 -6.31
C ALA A 26 -4.41 11.74 -5.42
N VAL A 27 -5.68 11.99 -5.12
CA VAL A 27 -6.49 11.10 -4.26
C VAL A 27 -6.73 9.75 -4.93
N PHE A 28 -7.18 9.72 -6.18
CA PHE A 28 -7.40 8.46 -6.90
C PHE A 28 -6.09 7.72 -7.15
N GLY A 29 -5.02 8.41 -7.52
CA GLY A 29 -3.70 7.83 -7.73
C GLY A 29 -3.19 7.08 -6.50
N VAL A 30 -3.17 7.73 -5.34
CA VAL A 30 -2.76 7.10 -4.06
C VAL A 30 -3.70 5.94 -3.71
N SER A 31 -5.01 6.13 -3.86
CA SER A 31 -6.02 5.11 -3.49
C SER A 31 -5.93 3.85 -4.34
N LEU A 32 -5.61 3.97 -5.63
CA LEU A 32 -5.50 2.83 -6.55
C LEU A 32 -4.14 2.13 -6.45
N THR A 33 -3.07 2.87 -6.14
CA THR A 33 -1.73 2.29 -6.00
C THR A 33 -1.52 1.61 -4.64
N PHE A 34 -2.22 2.05 -3.60
CA PHE A 34 -2.13 1.45 -2.26
C PHE A 34 -2.47 -0.06 -2.23
N PRO A 35 -3.60 -0.55 -2.80
CA PRO A 35 -3.90 -1.98 -2.84
C PRO A 35 -2.85 -2.80 -3.60
N VAL A 36 -2.28 -2.26 -4.69
CA VAL A 36 -1.24 -2.94 -5.46
C VAL A 36 0.00 -3.17 -4.59
N LEU A 37 0.41 -2.15 -3.83
CA LEU A 37 1.51 -2.26 -2.87
C LEU A 37 1.23 -3.22 -1.73
N LEU A 38 0.03 -3.15 -1.16
CA LEU A 38 -0.37 -4.01 -0.04
C LEU A 38 -0.39 -5.49 -0.46
N LEU A 39 -1.04 -5.79 -1.58
CA LEU A 39 -1.14 -7.16 -2.10
C LEU A 39 0.23 -7.72 -2.49
N SER A 40 1.04 -6.95 -3.21
CA SER A 40 2.39 -7.38 -3.58
C SER A 40 3.29 -7.56 -2.36
N GLY A 41 3.18 -6.71 -1.33
CA GLY A 41 3.89 -6.88 -0.06
C GLY A 41 3.49 -8.15 0.69
N ILE A 42 2.19 -8.45 0.76
CA ILE A 42 1.68 -9.70 1.36
C ILE A 42 2.20 -10.92 0.61
N ILE A 43 2.16 -10.90 -0.73
CA ILE A 43 2.66 -12.01 -1.56
C ILE A 43 4.16 -12.23 -1.32
N LEU A 44 4.95 -11.15 -1.26
CA LEU A 44 6.39 -11.23 -0.98
C LEU A 44 6.73 -11.67 0.44
N TYR A 45 5.86 -11.36 1.42
CA TYR A 45 6.00 -11.82 2.80
C TYR A 45 5.86 -13.35 2.90
N ILE A 46 4.99 -13.94 2.09
CA ILE A 46 4.76 -15.40 2.04
C ILE A 46 5.76 -16.09 1.09
N ALA A 47 6.30 -15.37 0.11
CA ALA A 47 7.15 -15.94 -0.93
C ALA A 47 8.43 -16.59 -0.36
N PRO A 48 8.80 -17.81 -0.83
CA PRO A 48 9.99 -18.51 -0.36
C PRO A 48 11.27 -17.75 -0.72
N ALA A 49 12.35 -17.96 0.03
CA ALA A 49 13.65 -17.35 -0.27
C ALA A 49 14.11 -17.66 -1.70
N GLY A 50 14.77 -16.71 -2.38
CA GLY A 50 15.02 -16.75 -3.83
C GLY A 50 15.63 -18.04 -4.39
N ARG A 51 16.43 -18.77 -3.61
CA ARG A 51 16.96 -20.08 -4.02
C ARG A 51 15.87 -21.17 -4.08
N ILE A 52 14.98 -21.21 -3.10
CA ILE A 52 13.88 -22.16 -3.01
C ILE A 52 12.82 -21.82 -4.06
N ALA A 53 12.49 -20.54 -4.24
CA ALA A 53 11.51 -20.08 -5.23
C ALA A 53 11.85 -20.55 -6.66
N ASN A 54 13.13 -20.42 -7.04
CA ASN A 54 13.61 -20.84 -8.37
C ASN A 54 13.62 -22.36 -8.54
N GLN A 55 13.88 -23.11 -7.46
CA GLN A 55 13.95 -24.57 -7.49
C GLN A 55 12.57 -25.24 -7.40
N SER A 56 11.61 -24.62 -6.70
CA SER A 56 10.27 -25.16 -6.51
C SER A 56 9.27 -24.74 -7.59
N GLY A 57 9.68 -23.90 -8.56
CA GLY A 57 8.79 -23.36 -9.58
C GLY A 57 7.67 -22.48 -8.99
N TRP A 58 7.95 -21.77 -7.90
CA TRP A 58 6.94 -20.97 -7.21
C TRP A 58 6.42 -19.85 -8.12
N GLN A 59 5.12 -19.83 -8.35
CA GLN A 59 4.43 -18.81 -9.13
C GLN A 59 3.09 -18.49 -8.48
N VAL A 60 2.78 -17.20 -8.40
CA VAL A 60 1.48 -16.70 -7.95
C VAL A 60 0.95 -15.78 -9.04
N LEU A 61 -0.26 -16.08 -9.54
CA LEU A 61 -0.89 -15.37 -10.66
C LEU A 61 0.00 -15.29 -11.91
N GLY A 62 0.81 -16.32 -12.17
CA GLY A 62 1.70 -16.41 -13.33
C GLY A 62 2.99 -15.60 -13.22
N LEU A 63 3.25 -14.94 -12.08
CA LEU A 63 4.50 -14.26 -11.79
C LEU A 63 5.30 -15.05 -10.76
N ASP A 64 6.60 -15.19 -11.03
CA ASP A 64 7.55 -15.69 -10.04
C ASP A 64 7.87 -14.61 -8.99
N ARG A 65 8.67 -14.98 -8.00
CA ARG A 65 9.06 -14.05 -6.91
C ARG A 65 9.75 -12.80 -7.43
N SER A 66 10.57 -12.93 -8.48
CA SER A 66 11.31 -11.80 -9.05
C SER A 66 10.38 -10.80 -9.75
N GLY A 67 9.34 -11.30 -10.43
CA GLY A 67 8.29 -10.50 -11.02
C GLY A 67 7.50 -9.73 -9.97
N TRP A 68 7.15 -10.38 -8.86
CA TRP A 68 6.49 -9.72 -7.72
C TRP A 68 7.39 -8.68 -7.03
N GLU A 69 8.69 -8.95 -6.86
CA GLU A 69 9.66 -8.00 -6.33
C GLU A 69 9.76 -6.76 -7.22
N THR A 70 9.82 -6.96 -8.55
CA THR A 70 9.88 -5.87 -9.53
C THR A 70 8.59 -5.05 -9.55
N LEU A 71 7.43 -5.71 -9.52
CA LEU A 71 6.12 -5.05 -9.46
C LEU A 71 6.00 -4.21 -8.19
N HIS A 72 6.34 -4.78 -7.04
CA HIS A 72 6.29 -4.09 -5.74
C HIS A 72 7.20 -2.87 -5.72
N ALA A 73 8.46 -3.02 -6.14
CA ALA A 73 9.43 -1.93 -6.16
C ALA A 73 8.98 -0.79 -7.10
N THR A 74 8.49 -1.12 -8.30
CA THR A 74 8.01 -0.13 -9.26
C THR A 74 6.76 0.59 -8.74
N ALA A 75 5.82 -0.16 -8.15
CA ALA A 75 4.64 0.40 -7.51
C ALA A 75 5.02 1.30 -6.31
N ALA A 76 6.07 0.96 -5.55
CA ALA A 76 6.54 1.73 -4.42
C ALA A 76 7.09 3.09 -4.85
N VAL A 77 7.90 3.11 -5.92
CA VAL A 77 8.42 4.36 -6.50
C VAL A 77 7.28 5.25 -7.01
N LEU A 78 6.31 4.67 -7.72
CA LEU A 78 5.14 5.41 -8.20
C LEU A 78 4.30 5.96 -7.04
N PHE A 79 4.00 5.13 -6.04
CA PHE A 79 3.25 5.52 -4.84
C PHE A 79 3.94 6.66 -4.09
N LEU A 80 5.26 6.59 -3.92
CA LEU A 80 6.04 7.64 -3.28
C LEU A 80 5.89 8.97 -4.02
N GLY A 81 5.98 8.96 -5.35
CA GLY A 81 5.74 10.15 -6.17
C GLY A 81 4.32 10.70 -6.03
N LEU A 82 3.30 9.82 -6.06
CA LEU A 82 1.90 10.21 -5.91
C LEU A 82 1.57 10.76 -4.52
N VAL A 83 2.14 10.18 -3.46
CA VAL A 83 1.99 10.68 -2.09
C VAL A 83 2.70 12.03 -1.93
N ALA A 84 3.89 12.20 -2.48
CA ALA A 84 4.56 13.51 -2.48
C ALA A 84 3.68 14.56 -3.18
N TRP A 85 3.15 14.25 -4.37
CA TRP A 85 2.22 15.12 -5.08
C TRP A 85 0.94 15.40 -4.28
N HIS A 86 0.37 14.39 -3.63
CA HIS A 86 -0.78 14.52 -2.74
C HIS A 86 -0.51 15.52 -1.61
N VAL A 87 0.62 15.38 -0.91
CA VAL A 87 0.99 16.29 0.18
C VAL A 87 1.16 17.72 -0.32
N LEU A 88 1.81 17.92 -1.47
CA LEU A 88 2.03 19.25 -2.04
C LEU A 88 0.71 19.95 -2.40
N VAL A 89 -0.20 19.25 -3.06
CA VAL A 89 -1.50 19.79 -3.48
C VAL A 89 -2.44 20.04 -2.28
N HIS A 90 -2.29 19.27 -1.21
CA HIS A 90 -3.06 19.41 0.03
C HIS A 90 -2.34 20.23 1.13
N LEU A 91 -1.18 20.81 0.83
CA LEU A 91 -0.38 21.59 1.79
C LEU A 91 -1.14 22.73 2.48
N PRO A 92 -2.05 23.48 1.82
CA PRO A 92 -2.87 24.47 2.51
C PRO A 92 -3.75 23.87 3.61
N VAL A 93 -4.28 22.66 3.41
CA VAL A 93 -5.11 21.95 4.39
C VAL A 93 -4.25 21.50 5.58
N TYR A 94 -3.06 20.96 5.33
CA TYR A 94 -2.13 20.62 6.41
C TYR A 94 -1.73 21.87 7.22
N ARG A 95 -1.49 22.99 6.55
CA ARG A 95 -1.19 24.28 7.21
C ARG A 95 -2.35 24.79 8.06
N SER A 96 -3.60 24.68 7.60
CA SER A 96 -4.76 25.09 8.42
C SER A 96 -4.99 24.17 9.62
N LEU A 97 -4.75 22.86 9.46
CA LEU A 97 -4.86 21.90 10.57
C LEU A 97 -3.79 22.14 11.65
N LEU A 98 -2.56 22.45 11.26
CA LEU A 98 -1.46 22.73 12.19
C LEU A 98 -1.52 24.16 12.75
N GLY A 99 -1.93 25.14 11.94
CA GLY A 99 -1.97 26.56 12.29
C GLY A 99 -3.16 26.95 13.15
N GLY A 100 -4.19 26.12 13.22
CA GLY A 100 -5.46 26.47 13.84
C GLY A 100 -6.37 27.21 12.85
N THR A 101 -7.67 27.09 13.08
CA THR A 101 -8.72 27.78 12.31
C THR A 101 -9.41 28.75 13.27
N PRO A 102 -10.08 29.84 12.83
CA PRO A 102 -10.79 30.75 13.74
C PRO A 102 -11.78 30.06 14.70
N ALA A 103 -12.32 28.90 14.31
CA ALA A 103 -13.18 28.06 15.14
C ALA A 103 -12.41 27.18 16.16
N HIS A 104 -11.12 26.89 15.95
CA HIS A 104 -10.27 26.05 16.81
C HIS A 104 -8.84 26.64 16.89
N PRO A 105 -8.61 27.61 17.81
CA PRO A 105 -7.35 28.37 17.92
C PRO A 105 -6.12 27.53 18.32
N GLY A 106 -6.33 26.40 19.00
CA GLY A 106 -5.25 25.50 19.42
C GLY A 106 -4.66 24.65 18.31
N GLY A 107 -5.35 24.51 17.17
CA GLY A 107 -4.99 23.60 16.07
C GLY A 107 -4.88 22.13 16.50
N HIS A 108 -4.59 21.26 15.54
CA HIS A 108 -4.44 19.82 15.72
C HIS A 108 -2.98 19.39 15.97
N ARG A 109 -2.15 20.29 16.54
CA ARG A 109 -0.72 20.05 16.74
C ARG A 109 -0.43 18.87 17.67
N ARG A 110 -1.25 18.70 18.72
CA ARG A 110 -1.13 17.56 19.64
C ARG A 110 -1.35 16.23 18.93
N GLU A 111 -2.35 16.16 18.04
CA GLU A 111 -2.64 14.97 17.24
C GLU A 111 -1.50 14.67 16.26
N ALA A 112 -0.91 15.70 15.65
CA ALA A 112 0.27 15.53 14.80
C ALA A 112 1.49 15.00 15.58
N PHE A 113 1.75 15.52 16.79
CA PHE A 113 2.81 14.99 17.65
C PHE A 113 2.52 13.57 18.16
N LEU A 114 1.27 13.25 18.46
CA LEU A 114 0.86 11.89 18.81
C LEU A 114 1.06 10.93 17.64
N ALA A 115 0.65 11.31 16.43
CA ALA A 115 0.87 10.51 15.22
C ALA A 115 2.37 10.29 14.96
N LEU A 116 3.19 11.35 15.06
CA LEU A 116 4.64 11.24 14.94
C LEU A 116 5.24 10.34 16.03
N GLY A 117 4.77 10.47 17.28
CA GLY A 117 5.18 9.63 18.39
C GLY A 117 4.82 8.17 18.19
N ILE A 118 3.63 7.86 17.65
CA ILE A 118 3.20 6.50 17.31
C ILE A 118 4.08 5.91 16.19
N VAL A 119 4.36 6.68 15.13
CA VAL A 119 5.25 6.23 14.05
C VAL A 119 6.67 6.01 14.57
N GLY A 120 7.19 6.94 15.37
CA GLY A 120 8.51 6.81 16.01
C GLY A 120 8.59 5.62 16.95
N LEU A 121 7.55 5.38 17.74
CA LEU A 121 7.42 4.20 18.60
C LEU A 121 7.43 2.92 17.76
N LEU A 122 6.68 2.86 16.65
CA LEU A 122 6.70 1.70 15.77
C LEU A 122 8.09 1.43 15.19
N VAL A 123 8.81 2.47 14.75
CA VAL A 123 10.20 2.36 14.28
C VAL A 123 11.12 1.85 15.40
N LEU A 124 10.96 2.37 16.63
CA LEU A 124 11.73 1.92 17.80
C LEU A 124 11.43 0.46 18.15
N LEU A 125 10.17 0.04 18.10
CA LEU A 125 9.78 -1.35 18.39
C LEU A 125 10.41 -2.33 17.40
N VAL A 126 10.46 -1.97 16.11
CA VAL A 126 11.16 -2.74 15.08
C VAL A 126 12.67 -2.75 15.33
N ALA A 127 13.28 -1.60 15.60
CA ALA A 127 14.72 -1.48 15.84
C ALA A 127 15.19 -2.23 17.11
N LEU A 128 14.31 -2.34 18.11
CA LEU A 128 14.58 -3.01 19.39
C LEU A 128 14.07 -4.46 19.44
N THR A 129 13.49 -4.99 18.35
CA THR A 129 12.90 -6.35 18.27
C THR A 129 11.85 -6.63 19.35
N TRP A 130 11.17 -5.59 19.86
CA TRP A 130 10.15 -5.72 20.90
C TRP A 130 8.79 -6.14 20.30
N PRO A 131 7.94 -6.90 21.04
CA PRO A 131 6.60 -7.25 20.57
C PRO A 131 5.78 -5.98 20.31
N PRO A 132 5.01 -5.88 19.20
CA PRO A 132 4.59 -6.92 18.24
C PRO A 132 5.53 -7.14 17.04
N ALA A 133 6.65 -6.41 16.93
CA ALA A 133 7.56 -6.56 15.78
C ALA A 133 8.15 -7.98 15.72
N SER A 134 8.50 -8.55 16.87
CA SER A 134 8.97 -9.94 16.97
C SER A 134 7.93 -10.98 16.54
N TRP A 135 6.63 -10.74 16.78
CA TRP A 135 5.56 -11.65 16.33
C TRP A 135 5.48 -11.76 14.82
N LEU A 136 5.76 -10.67 14.10
CA LEU A 136 5.81 -10.69 12.64
C LEU A 136 7.02 -11.49 12.15
N GLU A 137 8.18 -11.30 12.77
CA GLU A 137 9.36 -12.11 12.45
C GLU A 137 9.13 -13.60 12.72
N ASP A 138 8.54 -13.94 13.86
CA ASP A 138 8.22 -15.31 14.24
C ASP A 138 7.17 -15.95 13.31
N GLY A 139 6.14 -15.20 12.91
CA GLY A 139 5.19 -15.65 11.90
C GLY A 139 5.87 -15.94 10.56
N SER A 140 6.78 -15.07 10.11
CA SER A 140 7.55 -15.29 8.88
C SER A 140 8.48 -16.51 8.97
N ARG A 141 8.99 -16.84 10.17
CA ARG A 141 9.82 -18.03 10.43
C ARG A 141 8.98 -19.30 10.45
N TYR A 142 7.79 -19.25 11.04
CA TYR A 142 6.83 -20.35 11.09
C TYR A 142 6.41 -20.81 9.67
N PHE A 143 5.97 -19.88 8.82
CA PHE A 143 5.63 -20.20 7.41
C PHE A 143 6.81 -20.74 6.62
N ARG A 144 8.04 -20.36 7.00
CA ARG A 144 9.28 -20.80 6.32
C ARG A 144 9.66 -22.23 6.65
N GLN A 145 9.35 -22.70 7.87
CA GLN A 145 9.68 -24.05 8.34
C GLN A 145 8.64 -25.07 7.87
N GLU A 146 7.34 -24.84 8.08
CA GLU A 146 6.34 -25.89 7.82
C GLU A 146 6.15 -26.23 6.33
N HIS A 147 6.26 -25.24 5.44
CA HIS A 147 5.92 -25.42 4.03
C HIS A 147 7.12 -25.68 3.09
N TRP A 148 8.34 -25.31 3.50
CA TRP A 148 9.51 -25.36 2.59
C TRP A 148 10.61 -26.32 3.00
N THR A 149 10.76 -26.69 4.27
CA THR A 149 11.73 -27.75 4.65
C THR A 149 11.21 -29.16 4.39
N THR A 150 9.89 -29.34 4.34
CA THR A 150 9.24 -30.63 4.08
C THR A 150 9.44 -31.11 2.63
N SER A 151 9.65 -30.20 1.67
CA SER A 151 9.86 -30.54 0.26
C SER A 151 11.33 -30.82 -0.12
N ALA A 152 12.28 -30.50 0.76
CA ALA A 152 13.70 -30.77 0.54
C ALA A 152 14.15 -32.14 1.07
N THR A 153 13.29 -32.86 1.80
CA THR A 153 13.61 -34.17 2.38
C THR A 153 12.69 -35.26 1.83
N ALA A 154 12.97 -35.73 0.60
CA ALA A 154 12.81 -37.11 0.09
C ALA A 154 12.64 -37.07 -1.44
N PRO A 155 13.32 -37.93 -2.24
CA PRO A 155 13.50 -39.35 -1.95
C PRO A 155 14.91 -39.93 -2.25
N GLY A 156 15.35 -40.95 -1.48
CA GLY A 156 16.31 -41.93 -2.02
C GLY A 156 17.55 -42.29 -1.22
N GLN A 157 17.68 -41.97 0.07
CA GLN A 157 18.78 -42.54 0.87
C GLN A 157 18.44 -43.98 1.32
N TRP A 158 18.35 -44.92 0.37
CA TRP A 158 18.40 -46.37 0.64
C TRP A 158 19.71 -46.95 0.10
N ARG A 159 20.62 -47.25 1.04
CA ARG A 159 21.52 -48.43 1.15
C ARG A 159 22.21 -48.96 -0.12
N GLY A 160 23.55 -49.03 -0.07
CA GLY A 160 24.32 -50.15 -0.63
C GLY A 160 25.48 -49.76 -1.55
N GLY A 161 26.71 -50.03 -1.11
CA GLY A 161 27.93 -49.89 -1.91
C GLY A 161 29.16 -50.19 -1.07
N ALA A 162 29.29 -51.45 -0.66
CA ALA A 162 30.53 -51.99 -0.12
C ALA A 162 31.63 -51.92 -1.20
N HIS A 163 32.81 -51.40 -0.85
CA HIS A 163 34.12 -51.84 -1.32
C HIS A 163 35.16 -51.45 -0.28
#